data_AF-A0A917QRJ3-F1
#
_entry.id   AF-A0A917QRJ3-F1
#
_cell.length_a   1.000
_cell.length_b   1.000
_cell.length_c   1.000
_cell.angle_alpha   90.00
_cell.angle_beta   90.00
_cell.angle_gamma   90.00
#
_symmetry.space_group_name_H-M   'P 1'
#
loop_
_entity.id
_entity.type
_entity.pdbx_description
1 polymer ?
#
loop_
_entity_poly.entity_id
_entity_poly.type
_entity_poly.pdbx_seq_one_letter_code
_entity_poly.pdbx_strand_id
1 'polypeptide(L)'
;MAPTFLDLAVLREALDEQNVGVRTSNELGAGLTLAETPLQKFDLGVVVVPTDDSDGTSESRAAILIEAGIAYARGLPLLFIVDPSDRASLQVLSGTKAWTVRARIDNREAIRLHLRLLIQSITRNPDSDFPPVIVHGPPGKGKSELIARLVKDSLEAGNTVIATSTRSRPPVEPNVAERLEQLLHDRGIAAQREVRTTRHGNSGRIDLIFSHPQIDTPVFVELLSGLQDKPKAHAEAQLAQYIRNESGTIGLVLYYNLPPSAPEMSAVDARVWSVSMVDFLHKIDTGELGSFLRRIRNETVHGR
;
A
#
# COMPACT_ATOMS: atom_id res chain seq x y z
N MET A 1 12.21 -21.58 -5.62
CA MET A 1 10.95 -22.29 -5.96
C MET A 1 10.40 -21.64 -7.21
N ALA A 2 10.26 -22.38 -8.31
CA ALA A 2 9.80 -21.84 -9.59
C ALA A 2 9.23 -22.96 -10.46
N PRO A 3 8.36 -22.65 -11.44
CA PRO A 3 7.85 -23.65 -12.36
C PRO A 3 8.99 -24.19 -13.23
N THR A 4 8.95 -25.49 -13.56
CA THR A 4 9.97 -26.15 -14.38
C THR A 4 10.03 -25.64 -15.82
N PHE A 5 8.92 -25.12 -16.33
CA PHE A 5 8.81 -24.59 -17.69
C PHE A 5 9.27 -23.13 -17.83
N LEU A 6 9.50 -22.42 -16.72
CA LEU A 6 9.85 -21.01 -16.77
C LEU A 6 11.35 -20.84 -17.05
N ASP A 7 11.70 -19.97 -18.00
CA ASP A 7 13.09 -19.59 -18.20
C ASP A 7 13.56 -18.69 -17.04
N LEU A 8 14.52 -19.20 -16.27
CA LEU A 8 15.11 -18.52 -15.12
C LEU A 8 16.50 -17.96 -15.42
N ALA A 9 16.94 -17.93 -16.68
CA ALA A 9 18.27 -17.45 -17.05
C ALA A 9 18.55 -16.04 -16.50
N VAL A 10 17.60 -15.12 -16.69
CA VAL A 10 17.71 -13.72 -16.21
C VAL A 10 17.84 -13.66 -14.69
N LEU A 11 17.04 -14.45 -13.96
CA LEU A 11 17.11 -14.49 -12.50
C LEU A 11 18.42 -15.08 -12.00
N ARG A 12 18.89 -16.16 -12.65
CA ARG A 12 20.17 -16.81 -12.31
C ARG A 12 21.35 -15.88 -12.57
N GLU A 13 21.37 -15.19 -13.70
CA GLU A 13 22.40 -14.20 -14.03
C GLU A 13 22.40 -13.06 -12.98
N ALA A 14 21.23 -12.53 -12.62
CA ALA A 14 21.13 -11.49 -11.60
C ALA A 14 21.60 -11.94 -10.20
N LEU A 15 21.40 -13.21 -9.84
CA LEU A 15 21.90 -13.78 -8.58
C LEU A 15 23.41 -14.03 -8.62
N ASP A 16 23.92 -14.52 -9.74
CA ASP A 16 25.35 -14.75 -9.97
C ASP A 16 26.17 -13.45 -9.94
N GLU A 17 25.64 -12.36 -10.52
CA GLU A 17 26.22 -11.01 -10.43
C GLU A 17 26.39 -10.52 -8.99
N GLN A 18 25.58 -11.04 -8.05
CA GLN A 18 25.67 -10.74 -6.62
C GLN A 18 26.46 -11.79 -5.83
N ASN A 19 27.12 -12.73 -6.51
CA ASN A 19 27.86 -13.85 -5.94
C ASN A 19 27.01 -14.72 -4.99
N VAL A 20 25.73 -14.93 -5.33
CA VAL A 20 24.79 -15.73 -4.54
C VAL A 20 24.73 -17.15 -5.08
N GLY A 21 25.09 -18.13 -4.24
CA GLY A 21 24.94 -19.54 -4.58
C GLY A 21 23.45 -19.94 -4.66
N VAL A 22 23.04 -20.55 -5.77
CA VAL A 22 21.65 -20.94 -6.01
C VAL A 22 21.47 -22.45 -5.90
N ARG A 23 20.40 -22.86 -5.21
CA ARG A 23 19.87 -24.23 -5.21
C ARG A 23 18.40 -24.20 -5.60
N THR A 24 17.97 -25.14 -6.44
CA THR A 24 16.56 -25.25 -6.84
C THR A 24 15.77 -26.11 -5.86
N SER A 25 14.45 -25.92 -5.73
CA SER A 25 13.64 -26.78 -4.84
C SER A 25 13.68 -28.25 -5.29
N ASN A 26 13.83 -28.51 -6.60
CA ASN A 26 14.04 -29.85 -7.14
C ASN A 26 15.32 -30.51 -6.61
N GLU A 27 16.42 -29.76 -6.46
CA GLU A 27 17.67 -30.26 -5.87
C GLU A 27 17.55 -30.51 -4.36
N LEU A 28 16.64 -29.81 -3.68
CA LEU A 28 16.41 -29.91 -2.25
C LEU A 28 15.34 -30.94 -1.87
N GLY A 29 14.70 -31.56 -2.86
CA GLY A 29 13.50 -32.35 -2.68
C GLY A 29 12.25 -31.45 -2.69
N ALA A 30 11.44 -31.56 -3.73
CA ALA A 30 10.19 -30.82 -3.87
C ALA A 30 9.10 -31.30 -2.90
N GLY A 31 8.09 -30.46 -2.67
CA GLY A 31 6.90 -30.79 -1.88
C GLY A 31 7.20 -31.16 -0.43
N LEU A 32 6.71 -32.33 0.02
CA LEU A 32 6.83 -32.79 1.42
C LEU A 32 8.29 -32.92 1.86
N THR A 33 9.20 -33.27 0.95
CA THR A 33 10.64 -33.40 1.23
C THR A 33 11.25 -32.06 1.67
N LEU A 34 10.75 -30.94 1.14
CA LEU A 34 11.20 -29.60 1.53
C LEU A 34 10.91 -29.29 3.01
N ALA A 35 9.88 -29.92 3.59
CA ALA A 35 9.56 -29.80 5.00
C ALA A 35 10.64 -30.41 5.91
N GLU A 36 11.39 -31.39 5.41
CA GLU A 36 12.47 -32.07 6.13
C GLU A 36 13.85 -31.46 5.82
N THR A 37 14.00 -30.77 4.69
CA THR A 37 15.25 -30.11 4.27
C THR A 37 15.75 -29.11 5.34
N PRO A 38 17.05 -29.05 5.65
CA PRO A 38 17.59 -28.11 6.64
C PRO A 38 17.62 -26.67 6.08
N LEU A 39 16.47 -25.99 6.06
CA LEU A 39 16.31 -24.65 5.49
C LEU A 39 17.11 -23.56 6.20
N GLN A 40 17.59 -23.81 7.42
CA GLN A 40 18.44 -22.89 8.19
C GLN A 40 19.81 -22.65 7.54
N LYS A 41 20.19 -23.46 6.54
CA LYS A 41 21.43 -23.28 5.77
C LYS A 41 21.30 -22.25 4.63
N PHE A 42 20.11 -21.69 4.43
CA PHE A 42 19.83 -20.73 3.37
C PHE A 42 19.47 -19.38 3.98
N ASP A 43 20.03 -18.31 3.40
CA ASP A 43 19.78 -16.94 3.87
C ASP A 43 18.45 -16.37 3.32
N LEU A 44 17.99 -16.88 2.19
CA LEU A 44 16.82 -16.38 1.46
C LEU A 44 16.23 -17.46 0.55
N GLY A 45 14.90 -17.53 0.48
CA GLY A 45 14.17 -18.24 -0.57
C GLY A 45 13.64 -17.27 -1.63
N VAL A 46 13.86 -17.58 -2.91
CA VAL A 46 13.25 -16.86 -4.03
C VAL A 46 12.13 -17.71 -4.62
N VAL A 47 10.94 -17.12 -4.74
CA VAL A 47 9.72 -17.75 -5.23
C VAL A 47 9.28 -17.02 -6.48
N VAL A 48 9.20 -17.72 -7.62
CA VAL A 48 8.65 -17.15 -8.86
C VAL A 48 7.26 -17.71 -9.06
N VAL A 49 6.26 -16.84 -9.06
CA VAL A 49 4.85 -17.24 -9.18
C VAL A 49 4.43 -17.19 -10.65
N PRO A 50 3.98 -18.31 -11.24
CA PRO A 50 3.54 -18.33 -12.64
C PRO A 50 2.23 -17.54 -12.81
N THR A 51 2.04 -16.95 -13.98
CA THR A 51 0.77 -16.31 -14.39
C THR A 51 -0.27 -17.35 -14.78
N ASP A 52 -1.55 -17.03 -14.62
CA ASP A 52 -2.67 -17.94 -14.97
C ASP A 52 -2.80 -18.20 -16.48
N ASP A 53 -2.19 -17.36 -17.33
CA ASP A 53 -2.33 -17.42 -18.80
C ASP A 53 -1.51 -18.53 -19.49
N SER A 54 -0.80 -19.38 -18.74
CA SER A 54 -0.08 -20.53 -19.32
C SER A 54 -0.83 -21.85 -19.08
N ASP A 55 -0.91 -22.70 -20.10
CA ASP A 55 -1.53 -24.03 -19.98
C ASP A 55 -0.72 -24.90 -18.98
N GLY A 56 -1.38 -25.42 -17.94
CA GLY A 56 -0.76 -26.24 -16.88
C GLY A 56 -0.35 -25.49 -15.59
N THR A 57 -0.82 -24.24 -15.42
CA THR A 57 -0.35 -23.32 -14.36
C THR A 57 -1.00 -23.49 -13.00
N SER A 58 -2.26 -23.91 -12.90
CA SER A 58 -2.96 -23.89 -11.60
C SER A 58 -2.36 -24.88 -10.59
N GLU A 59 -2.09 -26.12 -11.01
CA GLU A 59 -1.44 -27.13 -10.16
C GLU A 59 0.01 -26.75 -9.84
N SER A 60 0.76 -26.25 -10.84
CA SER A 60 2.13 -25.77 -10.67
C SER A 60 2.21 -24.59 -9.68
N ARG A 61 1.27 -23.65 -9.76
CA ARG A 61 1.16 -22.49 -8.87
C ARG A 61 0.83 -22.92 -7.46
N ALA A 62 -0.15 -23.82 -7.29
CA ALA A 62 -0.51 -24.35 -5.98
C ALA A 62 0.68 -25.05 -5.33
N ALA A 63 1.41 -25.89 -6.07
CA ALA A 63 2.61 -26.55 -5.57
C ALA A 63 3.69 -25.55 -5.11
N ILE A 64 3.99 -24.52 -5.91
CA ILE A 64 4.97 -23.47 -5.56
C ILE A 64 4.54 -22.70 -4.32
N LEU A 65 3.26 -22.35 -4.20
CA LEU A 65 2.73 -21.63 -3.05
C LEU A 65 2.73 -22.50 -1.78
N ILE A 66 2.48 -23.80 -1.90
CA ILE A 66 2.62 -24.75 -0.78
C ILE A 66 4.08 -24.83 -0.33
N GLU A 67 5.04 -24.99 -1.25
CA GLU A 67 6.47 -24.98 -0.93
C GLU A 67 6.90 -23.67 -0.26
N ALA A 68 6.42 -22.54 -0.78
CA ALA A 68 6.68 -21.24 -0.20
C ALA A 68 6.06 -21.12 1.21
N GLY A 69 4.84 -21.62 1.42
CA GLY A 69 4.19 -21.66 2.72
C GLY A 69 4.99 -22.48 3.74
N ILE A 70 5.51 -23.65 3.34
CA ILE A 70 6.38 -24.49 4.18
C ILE A 70 7.67 -23.73 4.54
N ALA A 71 8.33 -23.12 3.56
CA ALA A 71 9.56 -22.37 3.80
C ALA A 71 9.34 -21.16 4.72
N TYR A 72 8.27 -20.41 4.48
CA TYR A 72 7.86 -19.27 5.28
C TYR A 72 7.55 -19.67 6.74
N ALA A 73 6.77 -20.74 6.93
CA ALA A 73 6.42 -21.24 8.27
C ALA A 73 7.64 -21.72 9.07
N ARG A 74 8.73 -22.08 8.38
CA ARG A 74 10.00 -22.47 8.98
C ARG A 74 10.98 -21.30 9.16
N GLY A 75 10.50 -20.07 8.95
CA GLY A 75 11.27 -18.84 9.17
C GLY A 75 12.25 -18.50 8.05
N LEU A 76 12.20 -19.18 6.90
CA LEU A 76 13.03 -18.79 5.77
C LEU A 76 12.51 -17.46 5.19
N PRO A 77 13.35 -16.43 5.06
CA PRO A 77 12.93 -15.17 4.45
C PRO A 77 12.57 -15.42 2.98
N LEU A 78 11.46 -14.87 2.47
CA LEU A 78 11.01 -15.14 1.10
C LEU A 78 10.86 -13.88 0.25
N LEU A 79 11.44 -13.93 -0.94
CA LEU A 79 11.23 -12.98 -2.04
C LEU A 79 10.30 -13.59 -3.08
N PHE A 80 9.11 -13.03 -3.24
CA PHE A 80 8.18 -13.37 -4.31
C PHE A 80 8.42 -12.47 -5.53
N ILE A 81 8.61 -13.08 -6.69
CA ILE A 81 8.59 -12.41 -8.00
C ILE A 81 7.25 -12.76 -8.63
N VAL A 82 6.43 -11.73 -8.82
CA VAL A 82 5.06 -11.86 -9.32
C VAL A 82 4.91 -10.98 -10.54
N ASP A 83 4.33 -11.54 -11.60
CA ASP A 83 4.01 -10.77 -12.79
C ASP A 83 3.01 -9.64 -12.43
N PRO A 84 3.24 -8.40 -12.87
CA PRO A 84 2.33 -7.29 -12.64
C PRO A 84 0.87 -7.54 -13.06
N SER A 85 0.64 -8.44 -14.04
CA SER A 85 -0.70 -8.82 -14.51
C SER A 85 -1.45 -9.75 -13.54
N ASP A 86 -0.76 -10.52 -12.70
CA ASP A 86 -1.35 -11.51 -11.79
C ASP A 86 -1.85 -10.84 -10.49
N ARG A 87 -3.05 -10.25 -10.58
CA ARG A 87 -3.72 -9.59 -9.45
C ARG A 87 -4.06 -10.56 -8.32
N ALA A 88 -4.32 -11.83 -8.63
CA ALA A 88 -4.71 -12.82 -7.63
C ALA A 88 -3.56 -13.14 -6.67
N SER A 89 -2.34 -13.34 -7.19
CA SER A 89 -1.15 -13.59 -6.35
C SER A 89 -0.85 -12.41 -5.43
N LEU A 90 -0.98 -11.19 -5.95
CA LEU A 90 -0.71 -9.98 -5.19
C LEU A 90 -1.66 -9.83 -4.00
N GLN A 91 -2.93 -10.18 -4.15
CA GLN A 91 -3.90 -10.14 -3.05
C GLN A 91 -3.54 -11.11 -1.93
N VAL A 92 -3.15 -12.34 -2.27
CA VAL A 92 -2.76 -13.36 -1.28
C VAL A 92 -1.51 -12.94 -0.51
N LEU A 93 -0.54 -12.33 -1.20
CA LEU A 93 0.74 -11.96 -0.58
C LEU A 93 0.69 -10.66 0.24
N SER A 94 -0.33 -9.81 0.01
CA SER A 94 -0.46 -8.50 0.68
C SER A 94 -0.60 -8.59 2.22
N GLY A 95 -0.95 -9.76 2.77
CA GLY A 95 -1.00 -10.01 4.22
C GLY A 95 0.24 -10.68 4.81
N THR A 96 1.25 -10.99 3.99
CA THR A 96 2.46 -11.70 4.44
C THR A 96 3.61 -10.71 4.68
N LYS A 97 4.54 -11.06 5.57
CA LYS A 97 5.78 -10.29 5.77
C LYS A 97 6.83 -10.54 4.67
N ALA A 98 6.47 -11.23 3.59
CA ALA A 98 7.39 -11.57 2.52
C ALA A 98 7.64 -10.38 1.58
N TRP A 99 8.84 -10.27 1.03
CA TRP A 99 9.10 -9.26 0.00
C TRP A 99 8.43 -9.66 -1.30
N THR A 100 7.79 -8.70 -1.95
CA THR A 100 7.14 -8.92 -3.24
C THR A 100 7.71 -7.96 -4.28
N VAL A 101 8.23 -8.51 -5.37
CA VAL A 101 8.70 -7.80 -6.55
C VAL A 101 7.66 -7.96 -7.63
N ARG A 102 7.10 -6.84 -8.07
CA ARG A 102 6.14 -6.79 -9.17
C ARG A 102 6.90 -6.56 -10.47
N ALA A 103 7.36 -7.63 -11.09
CA ALA A 103 8.11 -7.58 -12.34
C ALA A 103 7.90 -8.87 -13.13
N ARG A 104 7.89 -8.74 -14.45
CA ARG A 104 7.99 -9.90 -15.34
C ARG A 104 9.36 -10.54 -15.17
N ILE A 105 9.44 -11.88 -15.27
CA ILE A 105 10.70 -12.62 -15.04
C ILE A 105 11.80 -12.29 -16.08
N ASP A 106 11.40 -11.79 -17.24
CA ASP A 106 12.28 -11.33 -18.33
C ASP A 106 12.83 -9.90 -18.10
N ASN A 107 12.33 -9.16 -17.11
CA ASN A 107 12.79 -7.81 -16.80
C ASN A 107 14.04 -7.83 -15.91
N ARG A 108 15.19 -8.04 -16.55
CA ARG A 108 16.52 -8.12 -15.91
C ARG A 108 16.80 -6.95 -14.97
N GLU A 109 16.59 -5.72 -15.42
CA GLU A 109 16.93 -4.53 -14.62
C GLU A 109 16.09 -4.42 -13.35
N ALA A 110 14.79 -4.72 -13.44
CA ALA A 110 13.91 -4.71 -12.27
C ALA A 110 14.33 -5.78 -11.26
N ILE A 111 14.56 -7.01 -11.72
CA ILE A 111 14.98 -8.14 -10.86
C ILE A 111 16.32 -7.84 -10.20
N ARG A 112 17.31 -7.39 -10.98
CA ARG A 112 18.64 -7.04 -10.48
C ARG A 112 18.58 -5.96 -9.40
N LEU A 113 17.85 -4.88 -9.65
CA LEU A 113 17.69 -3.80 -8.68
C LEU A 113 17.09 -4.30 -7.37
N HIS A 114 16.00 -5.07 -7.45
CA HIS A 114 15.28 -5.52 -6.25
C HIS A 114 16.07 -6.56 -5.46
N LEU A 115 16.75 -7.49 -6.14
CA LEU A 115 17.66 -8.44 -5.50
C LEU A 115 18.82 -7.74 -4.79
N ARG A 116 19.46 -6.77 -5.45
CA ARG A 116 20.55 -6.00 -4.85
C ARG A 116 20.09 -5.27 -3.60
N LEU A 117 18.94 -4.60 -3.64
CA LEU A 117 18.37 -3.90 -2.48
C LEU A 117 18.03 -4.86 -1.33
N LEU A 118 17.51 -6.04 -1.66
CA LEU A 118 17.19 -7.07 -0.67
C LEU A 118 18.45 -7.67 -0.03
N ILE A 119 19.42 -8.08 -0.82
CA ILE A 119 20.68 -8.65 -0.30
C ILE A 119 21.39 -7.63 0.60
N GLN A 120 21.39 -6.35 0.19
CA GLN A 120 21.93 -5.28 1.03
C GLN A 120 21.16 -5.10 2.34
N SER A 121 19.84 -5.28 2.36
CA SER A 121 19.06 -5.15 3.59
C SER A 121 19.30 -6.32 4.55
N ILE A 122 19.41 -7.54 4.02
CA ILE A 122 19.70 -8.76 4.80
C ILE A 122 21.12 -8.70 5.37
N THR A 123 22.12 -8.38 4.55
CA THR A 123 23.54 -8.36 4.96
C THR A 123 23.82 -7.31 6.06
N ARG A 124 23.10 -6.19 6.04
CA ARG A 124 23.31 -5.09 6.99
C ARG A 124 22.63 -5.31 8.34
N ASN A 125 21.67 -6.23 8.43
CA ASN A 125 20.95 -6.48 9.68
C ASN A 125 20.53 -7.97 9.78
N PRO A 126 21.47 -8.87 10.07
CA PRO A 126 21.22 -10.32 10.08
C PRO A 126 20.26 -10.77 11.20
N ASP A 127 20.17 -10.01 12.30
CA ASP A 127 19.27 -10.29 13.43
C ASP A 127 17.90 -9.59 13.30
N SER A 128 17.61 -9.00 12.14
CA SER A 128 16.31 -8.39 11.87
C SER A 128 15.26 -9.47 11.63
N ASP A 129 14.21 -9.52 12.45
CA ASP A 129 12.93 -10.22 12.16
C ASP A 129 12.14 -9.59 10.95
N PHE A 130 12.87 -8.89 10.05
CA PHE A 130 12.54 -8.06 8.85
C PHE A 130 11.54 -6.87 8.98
N PRO A 131 11.58 -5.83 8.11
CA PRO A 131 12.66 -5.19 7.29
C PRO A 131 12.87 -3.67 7.63
N PRO A 132 13.86 -2.93 7.05
CA PRO A 132 13.54 -1.92 6.00
C PRO A 132 14.68 -1.72 4.94
N VAL A 133 14.47 -1.19 3.73
CA VAL A 133 14.33 0.26 3.41
C VAL A 133 13.37 0.49 2.22
N ILE A 134 12.28 1.19 2.48
CA ILE A 134 11.69 2.16 1.54
C ILE A 134 11.68 3.48 2.28
N VAL A 135 12.08 4.53 1.58
CA VAL A 135 12.08 5.88 2.10
C VAL A 135 11.42 6.65 0.94
N HIS A 136 10.20 7.23 1.16
CA HIS A 136 9.54 8.31 0.36
C HIS A 136 9.14 9.58 1.19
N GLY A 137 9.36 10.83 0.72
CA GLY A 137 8.74 12.10 1.24
C GLY A 137 9.57 13.45 1.30
N PRO A 138 8.94 14.66 1.17
CA PRO A 138 9.52 15.97 0.71
C PRO A 138 10.18 16.88 1.81
N PRO A 139 10.84 18.03 1.47
CA PRO A 139 11.84 18.69 2.32
C PRO A 139 11.29 19.68 3.37
N GLY A 140 11.97 19.81 4.53
CA GLY A 140 11.66 20.79 5.58
C GLY A 140 12.89 21.17 6.43
N LYS A 141 13.00 22.47 6.77
CA LYS A 141 14.23 23.22 7.13
C LYS A 141 15.06 22.70 8.31
N GLY A 142 14.49 21.99 9.29
CA GLY A 142 15.26 21.46 10.44
C GLY A 142 16.05 20.18 10.17
N LYS A 143 15.67 19.39 9.15
CA LYS A 143 16.38 18.14 8.81
C LYS A 143 17.68 18.38 8.06
N SER A 144 17.76 19.46 7.28
CA SER A 144 18.94 19.81 6.50
C SER A 144 20.17 20.06 7.39
N GLU A 145 19.98 20.59 8.59
CA GLU A 145 21.09 20.96 9.49
C GLU A 145 21.64 19.76 10.26
N LEU A 146 20.77 18.83 10.68
CA LEU A 146 21.16 17.57 11.34
C LEU A 146 21.76 16.57 10.33
N ILE A 147 21.22 16.52 9.10
CA ILE A 147 21.81 15.76 7.98
C ILE A 147 23.14 16.37 7.56
N ALA A 148 23.26 17.70 7.45
CA ALA A 148 24.53 18.35 7.15
C ALA A 148 25.61 18.04 8.18
N ARG A 149 25.24 17.94 9.47
CA ARG A 149 26.17 17.59 10.55
C ARG A 149 26.64 16.12 10.46
N LEU A 150 25.72 15.18 10.25
CA LEU A 150 26.04 13.74 10.08
C LEU A 150 26.80 13.42 8.78
N VAL A 151 26.51 14.15 7.69
CA VAL A 151 27.23 14.06 6.41
C VAL A 151 28.64 14.60 6.54
N LYS A 152 28.83 15.71 7.27
CA LYS A 152 30.14 16.29 7.55
C LYS A 152 31.02 15.33 8.36
N ASP A 153 30.48 14.76 9.44
CA ASP A 153 31.22 13.80 10.29
C ASP A 153 31.58 12.50 9.52
N SER A 154 30.75 12.08 8.53
CA SER A 154 31.03 10.90 7.68
C SER A 154 32.03 11.17 6.54
N LEU A 155 32.07 12.38 6.00
CA LEU A 155 33.03 12.79 4.98
C LEU A 155 34.44 12.97 5.55
N GLU A 156 34.54 13.50 6.78
CA GLU A 156 35.82 13.60 7.51
C GLU A 156 36.42 12.22 7.86
N ALA A 157 35.58 11.18 7.92
CA ALA A 157 35.99 9.78 8.11
C ALA A 157 36.29 9.01 6.79
N GLY A 158 36.19 9.65 5.62
CA GLY A 158 36.53 9.04 4.33
C GLY A 158 35.45 8.17 3.67
N ASN A 159 34.18 8.26 4.11
CA ASN A 159 33.07 7.50 3.53
C ASN A 159 32.36 8.25 2.38
N THR A 160 31.91 7.52 1.36
CA THR A 160 31.08 8.07 0.27
C THR A 160 29.60 8.11 0.67
N VAL A 161 28.99 9.30 0.69
CA VAL A 161 27.58 9.51 1.07
C VAL A 161 26.71 9.82 -0.15
N ILE A 162 25.62 9.07 -0.33
CA ILE A 162 24.54 9.39 -1.28
C ILE A 162 23.32 9.79 -0.45
N ALA A 163 22.92 11.06 -0.52
CA ALA A 163 21.75 11.59 0.19
C ALA A 163 20.51 11.51 -0.70
N THR A 164 19.58 10.62 -0.35
CA THR A 164 18.24 10.56 -0.97
C THR A 164 17.20 10.87 0.11
N SER A 165 16.58 12.05 0.02
CA SER A 165 15.62 12.58 1.00
C SER A 165 14.31 11.87 0.87
N THR A 166 14.06 10.95 1.78
CA THR A 166 12.74 10.37 1.88
C THR A 166 12.50 9.84 3.32
N ARG A 167 11.28 9.96 3.86
CA ARG A 167 11.02 9.74 5.32
C ARG A 167 10.63 8.28 5.60
N SER A 168 11.23 7.68 6.62
CA SER A 168 10.67 6.53 7.34
C SER A 168 11.13 6.51 8.80
N ARG A 169 10.18 6.40 9.73
CA ARG A 169 10.13 5.39 10.79
C ARG A 169 8.64 5.16 11.12
N PRO A 170 8.15 3.91 11.29
CA PRO A 170 6.73 3.64 11.45
C PRO A 170 6.31 3.77 12.92
N PRO A 171 5.14 4.37 13.19
CA PRO A 171 4.21 3.87 14.18
C PRO A 171 2.94 3.38 13.45
N VAL A 172 2.12 2.57 14.14
CA VAL A 172 0.69 2.26 13.88
C VAL A 172 0.15 2.88 12.60
N GLU A 173 -0.32 2.06 11.63
CA GLU A 173 -0.93 2.52 10.36
C GLU A 173 -1.55 3.91 10.54
N PRO A 174 -1.04 4.98 9.88
CA PRO A 174 -1.59 6.30 10.07
C PRO A 174 -3.07 6.20 9.73
N ASN A 175 -3.91 6.54 10.70
CA ASN A 175 -5.34 6.62 10.52
C ASN A 175 -5.54 7.43 9.23
N VAL A 176 -6.14 6.84 8.21
CA VAL A 176 -6.33 7.48 6.89
C VAL A 176 -6.83 8.92 7.04
N ALA A 177 -7.68 9.16 8.04
CA ALA A 177 -8.16 10.49 8.42
C ALA A 177 -7.04 11.49 8.72
N GLU A 178 -6.02 11.11 9.50
CA GLU A 178 -4.89 11.97 9.88
C GLU A 178 -4.04 12.34 8.66
N ARG A 179 -3.81 11.38 7.75
CA ARG A 179 -3.07 11.66 6.53
C ARG A 179 -3.87 12.56 5.58
N LEU A 180 -5.18 12.36 5.50
CA LEU A 180 -6.06 13.19 4.70
C LEU A 180 -6.17 14.61 5.26
N GLU A 181 -6.29 14.75 6.58
CA GLU A 181 -6.27 16.02 7.30
C GLU A 181 -4.99 16.80 7.02
N GLN A 182 -3.82 16.15 7.16
CA GLN A 182 -2.54 16.79 6.83
C GLN A 182 -2.47 17.23 5.37
N LEU A 183 -2.95 16.40 4.44
CA LEU A 183 -2.94 16.72 3.02
C LEU A 183 -3.83 17.93 2.69
N LEU A 184 -4.99 18.04 3.34
CA LEU A 184 -5.86 19.22 3.20
C LEU A 184 -5.19 20.47 3.79
N HIS A 185 -4.56 20.37 4.96
CA HIS A 185 -3.82 21.48 5.56
C HIS A 185 -2.67 21.97 4.69
N ASP A 186 -1.91 21.06 4.07
CA ASP A 186 -0.81 21.40 3.16
C ASP A 186 -1.29 22.19 1.93
N ARG A 187 -2.59 22.10 1.61
CA ARG A 187 -3.26 22.86 0.54
C ARG A 187 -4.01 24.09 1.04
N GLY A 188 -3.83 24.48 2.31
CA GLY A 188 -4.51 25.63 2.92
C GLY A 188 -6.00 25.41 3.18
N ILE A 189 -6.45 24.16 3.21
CA ILE A 189 -7.83 23.80 3.54
C ILE A 189 -7.89 23.51 5.05
N ALA A 190 -8.81 24.17 5.75
CA ALA A 190 -9.01 23.95 7.18
C ALA A 190 -9.69 22.59 7.37
N ALA A 191 -8.97 21.62 7.91
CA ALA A 191 -9.49 20.32 8.25
C ALA A 191 -9.39 20.10 9.77
N GLN A 192 -10.31 19.32 10.32
CA GLN A 192 -10.29 18.91 11.70
C GLN A 192 -10.77 17.46 11.77
N ARG A 193 -9.93 16.59 12.29
CA ARG A 193 -10.33 15.23 12.62
C ARG A 193 -11.29 15.24 13.80
N GLU A 194 -12.42 14.55 13.66
CA GLU A 194 -13.36 14.40 14.75
C GLU A 194 -12.96 13.19 15.61
N VAL A 195 -12.28 13.44 16.73
CA VAL A 195 -11.91 12.40 17.69
C VAL A 195 -13.13 12.14 18.59
N ARG A 196 -14.02 11.21 18.21
CA ARG A 196 -15.15 10.85 19.08
C ARG A 196 -14.82 9.71 20.04
N THR A 197 -14.87 10.07 21.32
CA THR A 197 -15.18 9.16 22.43
C THR A 197 -16.61 8.66 22.26
N THR A 198 -16.78 7.35 22.09
CA THR A 198 -18.07 6.67 21.99
C THR A 198 -18.88 6.81 23.28
N ARG A 199 -19.61 7.92 23.43
CA ARG A 199 -20.71 8.02 24.40
C ARG A 199 -22.01 8.16 23.61
N HIS A 200 -22.80 7.09 23.64
CA HIS A 200 -24.20 6.98 23.18
C HIS A 200 -24.43 6.56 21.71
N GLY A 201 -24.24 5.26 21.46
CA GLY A 201 -25.30 4.36 20.98
C GLY A 201 -25.86 4.46 19.57
N ASN A 202 -25.76 5.57 18.84
CA ASN A 202 -26.28 5.63 17.46
C ASN A 202 -25.79 6.84 16.63
N SER A 203 -24.68 7.48 16.99
CA SER A 203 -24.15 8.62 16.22
C SER A 203 -23.42 8.12 14.97
N GLY A 204 -23.79 8.63 13.79
CA GLY A 204 -23.03 8.44 12.55
C GLY A 204 -21.53 8.69 12.75
N ARG A 205 -20.71 7.92 12.05
CA ARG A 205 -19.25 7.96 12.21
C ARG A 205 -18.68 9.00 11.25
N ILE A 206 -18.50 10.22 11.74
CA ILE A 206 -17.71 11.22 11.04
C ILE A 206 -16.24 10.99 11.41
N ASP A 207 -15.39 10.79 10.42
CA ASP A 207 -13.95 10.64 10.65
C ASP A 207 -13.22 11.97 10.44
N LEU A 208 -13.75 12.86 9.58
CA LEU A 208 -13.12 14.13 9.24
C LEU A 208 -14.16 15.21 8.91
N ILE A 209 -13.89 16.45 9.33
CA ILE A 209 -14.63 17.64 8.94
C ILE A 209 -13.65 18.60 8.27
N PHE A 210 -14.02 19.22 7.16
CA PHE A 210 -13.20 20.28 6.60
C PHE A 210 -14.02 21.43 6.00
N SER A 211 -13.40 22.60 5.87
CA SER A 211 -13.97 23.80 5.26
C SER A 211 -13.06 24.25 4.12
N HIS A 212 -13.64 24.36 2.94
CA HIS A 212 -12.90 24.73 1.73
C HIS A 212 -13.28 26.17 1.31
N PRO A 213 -12.33 27.08 1.03
CA PRO A 213 -12.62 28.52 0.82
C PRO A 213 -13.64 28.86 -0.28
N GLN A 214 -13.83 27.94 -1.24
CA GLN A 214 -14.78 28.10 -2.35
C GLN A 214 -16.23 27.67 -2.02
N ILE A 215 -16.47 27.12 -0.84
CA ILE A 215 -17.79 26.78 -0.31
C ILE A 215 -17.94 27.32 1.11
N ASP A 216 -19.14 27.79 1.42
CA ASP A 216 -19.52 28.43 2.68
C ASP A 216 -20.05 27.44 3.73
N THR A 217 -20.03 26.15 3.41
CA THR A 217 -20.52 25.08 4.27
C THR A 217 -19.40 24.10 4.62
N PRO A 218 -19.41 23.53 5.83
CA PRO A 218 -18.49 22.45 6.16
C PRO A 218 -18.77 21.21 5.30
N VAL A 219 -17.78 20.33 5.21
CA VAL A 219 -17.90 19.03 4.55
C VAL A 219 -17.63 17.96 5.60
N PHE A 220 -18.63 17.11 5.83
CA PHE A 220 -18.51 15.95 6.72
C PHE A 220 -18.05 14.74 5.92
N VAL A 221 -17.06 14.03 6.42
CA VAL A 221 -16.43 12.91 5.72
C VAL A 221 -16.48 11.65 6.58
N GLU A 222 -17.01 10.57 5.99
CA GLU A 222 -16.90 9.21 6.52
C GLU A 222 -15.96 8.39 5.63
N LEU A 223 -15.01 7.68 6.25
CA LEU A 223 -13.98 6.90 5.58
C LEU A 223 -14.29 5.39 5.65
N LEU A 224 -14.52 4.77 4.49
CA LEU A 224 -14.67 3.34 4.38
C LEU A 224 -13.31 2.67 4.14
N SER A 225 -12.76 2.09 5.21
CA SER A 225 -11.57 1.25 5.16
C SER A 225 -11.98 -0.23 5.05
N GLY A 226 -11.62 -0.87 3.93
CA GLY A 226 -11.83 -2.31 3.72
C GLY A 226 -13.17 -2.70 3.05
N LEU A 227 -13.16 -3.88 2.41
CA LEU A 227 -14.34 -4.49 1.76
C LEU A 227 -15.30 -5.17 2.76
N GLN A 228 -14.91 -5.34 4.02
CA GLN A 228 -15.62 -6.21 4.96
C GLN A 228 -16.42 -5.51 6.08
N ASP A 229 -16.11 -4.28 6.46
CA ASP A 229 -16.65 -3.80 7.76
C ASP A 229 -18.01 -3.11 7.69
N LYS A 230 -18.40 -2.45 6.58
CA LYS A 230 -19.74 -1.85 6.42
C LYS A 230 -20.13 -1.71 4.94
N PRO A 231 -21.35 -2.10 4.52
CA PRO A 231 -21.83 -1.80 3.18
C PRO A 231 -21.86 -0.29 2.93
N LYS A 232 -21.39 0.17 1.76
CA LYS A 232 -21.42 1.58 1.34
C LYS A 232 -22.78 2.27 1.64
N ALA A 233 -23.87 1.59 1.32
CA ALA A 233 -25.23 2.08 1.57
C ALA A 233 -25.52 2.38 3.05
N HIS A 234 -24.91 1.63 3.97
CA HIS A 234 -25.05 1.85 5.40
C HIS A 234 -24.33 3.12 5.86
N ALA A 235 -23.10 3.36 5.40
CA ALA A 235 -22.37 4.60 5.67
C ALA A 235 -23.08 5.81 5.06
N GLU A 236 -23.54 5.71 3.81
CA GLU A 236 -24.32 6.77 3.17
C GLU A 236 -25.59 7.10 3.97
N ALA A 237 -26.32 6.09 4.47
CA ALA A 237 -27.50 6.30 5.29
C ALA A 237 -27.18 6.91 6.67
N GLN A 238 -26.09 6.48 7.31
CA GLN A 238 -25.63 7.01 8.60
C GLN A 238 -25.21 8.47 8.48
N LEU A 239 -24.40 8.80 7.48
CA LEU A 239 -23.97 10.16 7.20
C LEU A 239 -25.16 11.06 6.83
N ALA A 240 -26.12 10.54 6.05
CA ALA A 240 -27.34 11.29 5.71
C ALA A 240 -28.17 11.60 6.96
N GLN A 241 -28.31 10.64 7.88
CA GLN A 241 -28.98 10.88 9.15
C GLN A 241 -28.26 11.92 10.01
N TYR A 242 -26.94 11.87 10.05
CA TYR A 242 -26.12 12.87 10.76
C TYR A 242 -26.35 14.27 10.20
N ILE A 243 -26.24 14.43 8.89
CA ILE A 243 -26.35 15.73 8.20
C ILE A 243 -27.77 16.30 8.23
N ARG A 244 -28.81 15.47 8.30
CA ARG A 244 -30.19 15.99 8.49
C ARG A 244 -30.34 16.74 9.81
N ASN A 245 -29.56 16.38 10.83
CA ASN A 245 -29.56 17.06 12.12
C ASN A 245 -28.67 18.32 12.12
N GLU A 246 -27.63 18.35 11.28
CA GLU A 246 -26.71 19.47 11.12
C GLU A 246 -27.10 20.34 9.90
N SER A 247 -27.88 21.39 10.17
CA SER A 247 -28.45 22.31 9.16
C SER A 247 -27.47 22.71 8.05
N GLY A 248 -27.68 22.19 6.83
CA GLY A 248 -27.14 22.77 5.59
C GLY A 248 -25.83 22.18 5.06
N THR A 249 -25.53 20.91 5.33
CA THR A 249 -24.17 20.40 5.09
C THR A 249 -24.02 19.40 3.95
N ILE A 250 -22.82 19.32 3.36
CA ILE A 250 -22.42 18.31 2.37
C ILE A 250 -21.79 17.13 3.11
N GLY A 251 -22.18 15.91 2.74
CA GLY A 251 -21.59 14.66 3.21
C GLY A 251 -20.81 13.97 2.10
N LEU A 252 -19.59 13.57 2.41
CA LEU A 252 -18.78 12.72 1.55
C LEU A 252 -18.51 11.37 2.22
N VAL A 253 -18.77 10.29 1.49
CA VAL A 253 -18.29 8.95 1.83
C VAL A 253 -17.11 8.64 0.91
N LEU A 254 -15.93 8.49 1.49
CA LEU A 254 -14.71 8.13 0.74
C LEU A 254 -14.45 6.64 0.86
N TYR A 255 -14.25 5.97 -0.27
CA TYR A 255 -14.00 4.52 -0.33
C TYR A 255 -12.75 4.19 -1.14
N TYR A 256 -12.05 3.12 -0.76
CA TYR A 256 -10.84 2.66 -1.46
C TYR A 256 -11.12 1.70 -2.62
N ASN A 257 -12.09 0.80 -2.43
CA ASN A 257 -12.41 -0.26 -3.39
C ASN A 257 -13.92 -0.36 -3.55
N LEU A 258 -14.46 0.01 -4.72
CA LEU A 258 -15.79 -0.41 -5.13
C LEU A 258 -15.70 -1.53 -6.18
N PRO A 259 -16.73 -2.37 -6.32
CA PRO A 259 -16.87 -3.22 -7.49
C PRO A 259 -16.93 -2.35 -8.76
N PRO A 260 -16.36 -2.80 -9.89
CA PRO A 260 -16.24 -2.03 -11.13
C PRO A 260 -17.58 -1.61 -11.78
N SER A 261 -18.71 -2.05 -11.24
CA SER A 261 -20.07 -1.76 -11.72
C SER A 261 -20.79 -0.64 -10.95
N ALA A 262 -20.17 -0.07 -9.91
CA ALA A 262 -20.78 1.05 -9.20
C ALA A 262 -20.58 2.37 -9.98
N PRO A 263 -21.62 3.21 -10.16
CA PRO A 263 -21.44 4.53 -10.75
C PRO A 263 -20.41 5.34 -9.93
N GLU A 264 -19.51 6.04 -10.63
CA GLU A 264 -18.42 6.85 -10.04
C GLU A 264 -18.92 7.83 -8.97
N MET A 265 -20.18 8.25 -9.11
CA MET A 265 -20.87 9.14 -8.18
C MET A 265 -22.31 8.65 -7.99
N SER A 266 -22.66 8.25 -6.78
CA SER A 266 -24.03 7.92 -6.38
C SER A 266 -24.45 8.84 -5.25
N ALA A 267 -25.67 9.36 -5.32
CA ALA A 267 -26.28 10.15 -4.27
C ALA A 267 -27.44 9.32 -3.68
N VAL A 268 -27.36 8.99 -2.39
CA VAL A 268 -28.44 8.28 -1.66
C VAL A 268 -29.43 9.27 -1.06
N ASP A 269 -28.92 10.42 -0.65
CA ASP A 269 -29.67 11.60 -0.20
C ASP A 269 -29.10 12.78 -1.02
N ALA A 270 -29.89 13.82 -1.28
CA ALA A 270 -29.46 14.97 -2.08
C ALA A 270 -28.18 15.65 -1.50
N ARG A 271 -27.87 15.38 -0.24
CA ARG A 271 -26.75 15.95 0.52
C ARG A 271 -25.55 15.03 0.69
N VAL A 272 -25.66 13.73 0.38
CA VAL A 272 -24.60 12.72 0.62
C VAL A 272 -24.10 12.12 -0.68
N TRP A 273 -22.79 12.20 -0.87
CA TRP A 273 -22.10 11.83 -2.08
C TRP A 273 -20.99 10.83 -1.78
N SER A 274 -20.91 9.78 -2.59
CA SER A 274 -19.81 8.83 -2.51
C SER A 274 -18.80 9.08 -3.61
N VAL A 275 -17.51 9.16 -3.27
CA VAL A 275 -16.40 9.35 -4.21
C VAL A 275 -15.24 8.44 -3.84
N SER A 276 -14.52 7.92 -4.83
CA SER A 276 -13.36 7.09 -4.57
C SER A 276 -12.26 7.93 -3.92
N MET A 277 -11.47 7.33 -3.02
CA MET A 277 -10.34 8.01 -2.41
C MET A 277 -9.33 8.46 -3.47
N VAL A 278 -9.16 7.68 -4.54
CA VAL A 278 -8.25 7.99 -5.65
C VAL A 278 -8.70 9.27 -6.37
N ASP A 279 -9.99 9.38 -6.72
CA ASP A 279 -10.52 10.57 -7.41
C ASP A 279 -10.53 11.79 -6.50
N PHE A 280 -10.82 11.60 -5.21
CA PHE A 280 -10.79 12.68 -4.24
C PHE A 280 -9.38 13.26 -4.08
N LEU A 281 -8.38 12.39 -3.92
CA LEU A 281 -6.97 12.79 -3.86
C LEU A 281 -6.52 13.47 -5.15
N HIS A 282 -6.90 12.92 -6.31
CA HIS A 282 -6.61 13.53 -7.60
C HIS A 282 -7.15 14.97 -7.68
N LYS A 283 -8.38 15.20 -7.23
CA LYS A 283 -9.01 16.55 -7.21
C LYS A 283 -8.31 17.51 -6.26
N ILE A 284 -7.76 17.03 -5.15
CA ILE A 284 -6.94 17.87 -4.28
C ILE A 284 -5.64 18.25 -4.99
N ASP A 285 -5.00 17.28 -5.65
CA ASP A 285 -3.72 17.50 -6.31
C ASP A 285 -3.80 18.43 -7.52
N THR A 286 -4.88 18.33 -8.30
CA THR A 286 -5.13 19.19 -9.47
C THR A 286 -5.75 20.55 -9.10
N GLY A 287 -6.13 20.77 -7.83
CA GLY A 287 -6.83 21.98 -7.39
C GLY A 287 -8.30 22.04 -7.83
N GLU A 288 -8.85 20.93 -8.32
CA GLU A 288 -10.26 20.81 -8.75
C GLU A 288 -11.23 20.52 -7.59
N LEU A 289 -10.74 20.32 -6.36
CA LEU A 289 -11.60 20.03 -5.21
C LEU A 289 -12.68 21.10 -5.01
N GLY A 290 -12.35 22.38 -5.17
CA GLY A 290 -13.30 23.46 -4.98
C GLY A 290 -14.43 23.51 -6.02
N SER A 291 -14.12 23.27 -7.30
CA SER A 291 -15.12 23.21 -8.37
C SER A 291 -16.01 21.97 -8.21
N PHE A 292 -15.42 20.85 -7.79
CA PHE A 292 -16.14 19.62 -7.45
C PHE A 292 -17.15 19.84 -6.31
N LEU A 293 -16.71 20.44 -5.20
CA LEU A 293 -17.58 20.72 -4.05
C LEU A 293 -18.67 21.73 -4.38
N ARG A 294 -18.37 22.76 -5.18
CA ARG A 294 -19.37 23.73 -5.65
C ARG A 294 -20.44 23.07 -6.51
N ARG A 295 -20.05 22.17 -7.40
CA ARG A 295 -20.99 21.39 -8.21
C ARG A 295 -21.91 20.56 -7.32
N ILE A 296 -21.34 19.80 -6.39
CA ILE A 296 -22.11 19.03 -5.40
C ILE A 296 -23.11 19.92 -4.66
N ARG A 297 -22.67 21.06 -4.12
CA ARG A 297 -23.53 22.01 -3.42
C ARG A 297 -24.68 22.50 -4.29
N ASN A 298 -24.40 22.88 -5.53
CA ASN A 298 -25.42 23.39 -6.44
C ASN A 298 -26.45 22.31 -6.78
N GLU A 299 -26.02 21.07 -7.02
CA GLU A 299 -26.94 19.93 -7.21
C GLU A 299 -27.77 19.65 -5.95
N THR A 300 -27.19 19.78 -4.76
CA THR A 300 -27.90 19.64 -3.49
C THR A 300 -28.96 20.73 -3.27
N VAL A 301 -28.66 21.98 -3.64
CA VAL A 301 -29.55 23.15 -3.41
C VAL A 301 -30.66 23.22 -4.45
N HIS A 302 -30.34 22.97 -5.72
CA HIS A 302 -31.29 23.16 -6.82
C HIS A 302 -32.06 21.88 -7.17
N GLY A 303 -31.72 20.75 -6.55
CA GLY A 303 -32.20 19.44 -6.97
C GLY A 303 -31.49 18.98 -8.26
N ARG A 304 -31.55 17.69 -8.52
CA ARG A 304 -31.13 17.09 -9.79
C ARG A 304 -32.22 17.21 -10.84
#